data_AF-A0A183SCQ8-F1
#
_entry.id   AF-A0A183SCQ8-F1
#
_cell.length_a   1.000
_cell.length_b   1.000
_cell.length_c   1.000
_cell.angle_alpha   90.00
_cell.angle_beta   90.00
_cell.angle_gamma   90.00
#
_symmetry.space_group_name_H-M   'P 1'
#
loop_
_entity.id
_entity.type
_entity.pdbx_description
1 polymer ?
#
loop_
_entity_poly.entity_id
_entity_poly.type
_entity_poly.pdbx_seq_one_letter_code
_entity_poly.pdbx_strand_id
1 'polypeptide(L)'
;MSFRDWRQMTTLIEMPFVISFWRRVQIFQAVVRAHRQSIQSSRVPSLDFMQAITEPADHMQPVRVRVRRDYLYEDAFENLSKENGG
;
A
#
# COMPACT_ATOMS: atom_id res chain seq x y z
N MET A 1 9.37 -12.73 7.82
CA MET A 1 10.05 -11.43 7.60
C MET A 1 11.53 -11.67 7.40
N SER A 2 12.15 -11.07 6.38
CA SER A 2 13.58 -11.23 6.11
C SER A 2 14.42 -10.35 7.04
N PHE A 3 15.64 -10.77 7.34
CA PHE A 3 16.62 -9.97 8.10
C PHE A 3 16.90 -8.60 7.45
N ARG A 4 16.73 -8.51 6.13
CA ARG A 4 16.84 -7.25 5.38
C ARG A 4 15.71 -6.28 5.70
N ASP A 5 14.49 -6.79 5.85
CA ASP A 5 13.30 -5.99 6.20
C ASP A 5 13.43 -5.44 7.62
N TRP A 6 13.93 -6.27 8.55
CA TRP A 6 14.21 -5.86 9.92
C TRP A 6 15.23 -4.72 9.98
N ARG A 7 16.35 -4.84 9.26
CA ARG A 7 17.35 -3.78 9.18
C ARG A 7 16.79 -2.48 8.59
N GLN A 8 15.94 -2.56 7.58
CA GLN A 8 15.28 -1.39 7.00
C GLN A 8 14.29 -0.73 7.98
N MET A 9 13.55 -1.54 8.75
CA MET A 9 12.65 -1.07 9.80
C MET A 9 13.42 -0.38 10.94
N THR A 10 14.47 -1.01 11.47
CA THR A 10 15.34 -0.43 12.50
C THR A 10 15.99 0.87 12.03
N THR A 11 16.37 0.94 10.75
CA THR A 11 16.92 2.16 10.13
C THR A 11 15.93 3.33 10.14
N LEU A 12 14.65 3.06 9.91
CA LEU A 12 13.60 4.09 9.94
C LEU A 12 13.29 4.58 11.36
N ILE A 13 13.38 3.69 12.35
CA ILE A 13 12.95 3.93 13.74
C ILE A 13 14.08 4.49 14.61
N GLU A 14 15.25 3.85 14.59
CA GLU A 14 16.29 4.05 15.62
C GLU A 14 17.40 5.03 15.21
N MET A 15 17.57 5.30 13.91
CA MET A 15 18.63 6.19 13.42
C MET A 15 18.13 7.29 12.46
N PRO A 16 17.16 8.12 12.88
CA PRO A 16 16.60 9.16 12.03
C PRO A 16 17.63 10.23 11.61
N PHE A 17 18.67 10.48 12.41
CA PHE A 17 19.66 11.53 12.11
C PHE A 17 20.90 11.03 11.35
N VAL A 18 21.14 9.72 11.32
CA VAL A 18 22.29 9.11 10.61
C VAL A 18 22.00 8.94 9.13
N ILE A 19 20.72 8.80 8.76
CA ILE A 19 20.29 8.63 7.38
C ILE A 19 19.49 9.85 6.93
N SER A 20 19.88 10.40 5.78
CA SER A 20 19.20 11.55 5.19
C SER A 20 17.69 11.29 5.06
N PHE A 21 16.91 12.35 5.22
CA PHE A 21 15.46 12.29 5.07
C PHE A 21 15.04 11.62 3.75
N TRP A 22 15.66 12.01 2.64
CA TRP A 22 15.41 11.45 1.31
C TRP A 22 15.61 9.94 1.25
N ARG A 23 16.69 9.44 1.86
CA ARG A 23 16.97 8.01 1.87
C ARG A 23 15.94 7.24 2.69
N ARG A 24 15.44 7.83 3.78
CA ARG A 24 14.34 7.23 4.57
C ARG A 24 13.02 7.24 3.81
N VAL A 25 12.70 8.29 3.06
CA VAL A 25 11.51 8.33 2.18
C VAL A 25 11.58 7.24 1.12
N GLN A 26 12.73 7.04 0.48
CA GLN A 26 12.92 5.97 -0.50
C GLN A 26 12.71 4.57 0.12
N ILE A 27 13.27 4.33 1.30
CA ILE A 27 13.09 3.06 2.02
C ILE A 27 11.60 2.86 2.38
N PHE A 28 10.94 3.90 2.91
CA PHE A 28 9.52 3.85 3.26
C PHE A 28 8.65 3.52 2.04
N GLN A 29 8.86 4.21 0.92
CA GLN A 29 8.12 3.96 -0.32
C GLN A 29 8.34 2.53 -0.83
N ALA A 30 9.57 2.00 -0.75
CA ALA A 30 9.87 0.63 -1.14
C ALA A 30 9.12 -0.39 -0.26
N VAL A 31 9.10 -0.19 1.06
CA VAL A 31 8.37 -1.04 2.00
C VAL A 31 6.86 -1.01 1.75
N VAL A 32 6.28 0.18 1.53
CA VAL A 32 4.85 0.34 1.22
C VAL A 32 4.49 -0.38 -0.09
N ARG A 33 5.31 -0.25 -1.14
CA ARG A 33 5.07 -0.94 -2.42
C ARG A 33 5.14 -2.46 -2.27
N ALA A 34 6.16 -2.98 -1.59
CA ALA A 34 6.30 -4.41 -1.35
C ALA A 34 5.11 -4.96 -0.55
N HIS A 35 4.64 -4.21 0.46
CA HIS A 35 3.47 -4.59 1.23
C HIS A 35 2.19 -4.60 0.37
N ARG A 36 1.97 -3.57 -0.47
CA ARG A 36 0.83 -3.53 -1.40
C ARG A 36 0.79 -4.75 -2.33
N GLN A 37 1.94 -5.12 -2.89
CA GLN A 37 2.05 -6.30 -3.78
C GLN A 37 1.77 -7.62 -3.03
N SER A 38 2.18 -7.74 -1.77
CA SER A 38 1.92 -8.94 -0.97
C SER A 38 0.43 -9.20 -0.73
N ILE A 39 -0.37 -8.13 -0.55
CA ILE A 39 -1.82 -8.20 -0.38
C ILE A 39 -2.50 -8.61 -1.70
N GLN A 40 -1.99 -8.11 -2.83
CA GLN A 40 -2.53 -8.43 -4.16
C GLN A 40 -2.29 -9.90 -4.53
N SER A 41 -1.08 -10.43 -4.29
CA SER A 41 -0.74 -11.82 -4.62
C SER A 41 -1.58 -12.86 -3.86
N SER A 42 -2.16 -12.51 -2.71
CA SER A 42 -3.03 -13.40 -1.92
C SER A 42 -4.47 -13.48 -2.42
N ARG A 43 -4.91 -12.58 -3.33
CA ARG A 43 -6.31 -12.43 -3.75
C ARG A 43 -6.59 -12.87 -5.19
N VAL A 44 -5.59 -13.33 -5.95
CA VAL A 44 -5.78 -13.81 -7.34
C VAL A 44 -5.86 -15.34 -7.36
N PRO A 45 -7.00 -15.95 -7.73
CA PRO A 45 -7.01 -17.36 -8.11
C PRO A 45 -6.19 -17.54 -9.39
N SER A 46 -5.39 -18.59 -9.42
CA SER A 46 -4.34 -18.93 -10.38
C SER A 46 -4.81 -19.23 -11.81
N LEU A 47 -5.54 -18.33 -12.49
CA LEU A 47 -6.08 -18.60 -13.82
C LEU A 47 -5.63 -17.69 -14.96
N ASP A 48 -4.97 -16.56 -14.72
CA ASP A 48 -4.62 -15.60 -15.80
C ASP A 48 -3.11 -15.37 -15.99
N PHE A 49 -2.32 -16.45 -16.03
CA PHE A 49 -0.89 -16.36 -16.34
C PHE A 49 -0.61 -15.78 -17.75
N MET A 50 -1.57 -15.90 -18.68
CA MET A 50 -1.44 -15.34 -20.05
C MET A 50 -1.91 -13.88 -20.18
N GLN A 51 -2.68 -13.34 -19.22
CA GLN A 51 -3.13 -11.94 -19.26
C GLN A 51 -2.13 -10.98 -18.59
N ALA A 52 -1.22 -11.50 -17.76
CA ALA A 52 -0.18 -10.74 -17.07
C ALA A 52 0.98 -10.25 -17.98
N ILE A 53 1.02 -10.65 -19.25
CA ILE A 53 2.08 -10.27 -20.20
C ILE A 53 1.75 -8.93 -20.88
N THR A 54 0.51 -8.46 -20.81
CA THR A 54 0.02 -7.30 -21.59
C THR A 54 -0.33 -6.09 -20.73
N GLU A 55 -0.63 -6.26 -19.44
CA GLU A 55 -1.10 -5.18 -18.57
C GLU A 55 -0.06 -4.84 -17.48
N PRO A 56 0.27 -3.55 -17.25
CA PRO A 56 1.16 -3.16 -16.17
C PRO A 56 0.53 -3.58 -14.82
N ALA A 57 1.37 -4.18 -13.97
CA ALA A 57 1.03 -4.86 -12.73
C ALA A 57 0.47 -3.95 -11.61
N ASP A 58 -0.66 -3.27 -11.84
CA ASP A 58 -1.42 -2.56 -10.82
C ASP A 58 -2.81 -3.22 -10.64
N HIS A 59 -2.80 -4.52 -10.34
CA HIS A 59 -4.00 -5.29 -10.00
C HIS A 59 -4.53 -4.95 -8.59
N MET A 60 -4.61 -3.67 -8.23
CA MET A 60 -5.34 -3.22 -7.06
C MET A 60 -6.77 -2.91 -7.50
N GLN A 61 -7.76 -3.62 -6.96
CA GLN A 61 -9.15 -3.18 -7.09
C GLN A 61 -9.25 -1.78 -6.46
N PRO A 62 -9.64 -0.74 -7.23
CA PRO A 62 -9.67 0.61 -6.71
C PRO A 62 -10.76 0.73 -5.65
N VAL A 63 -10.43 1.36 -4.52
CA VAL A 63 -11.45 1.71 -3.52
C VAL A 63 -12.32 2.81 -4.12
N ARG A 64 -13.58 2.50 -4.37
CA ARG A 64 -14.55 3.44 -4.93
C ARG A 64 -15.19 4.21 -3.79
N VAL A 65 -14.99 5.54 -3.77
CA VAL A 65 -15.57 6.43 -2.78
C VAL A 65 -16.45 7.45 -3.50
N ARG A 66 -17.69 7.63 -3.03
CA ARG A 66 -18.62 8.64 -3.54
C ARG A 66 -18.90 9.64 -2.43
N VAL A 67 -18.54 10.90 -2.67
CA VAL A 67 -18.64 12.00 -1.70
C VAL A 67 -19.25 13.23 -2.35
N ARG A 68 -20.09 13.93 -1.59
CA ARG A 68 -20.58 15.27 -1.94
C ARG A 68 -19.59 16.31 -1.44
N ARG A 69 -19.37 17.36 -2.22
CA ARG A 69 -18.34 18.37 -1.90
C ARG A 69 -18.64 19.14 -0.62
N ASP A 70 -19.91 19.38 -0.33
CA ASP A 70 -20.36 20.13 0.85
C ASP A 70 -20.37 19.27 2.14
N TYR A 71 -20.29 17.94 2.00
CA TYR A 71 -20.32 16.95 3.09
C TYR A 71 -19.15 15.98 3.00
N LEU A 72 -17.98 16.50 2.56
CA LEU A 72 -16.82 15.68 2.24
C LEU A 72 -16.35 14.85 3.44
N TYR A 73 -16.40 15.43 4.64
CA TYR A 73 -15.92 14.77 5.84
C TYR A 73 -16.84 13.62 6.25
N GLU A 74 -18.14 13.88 6.30
CA GLU A 74 -19.18 12.94 6.71
C GLU A 74 -19.27 11.78 5.71
N ASP A 75 -19.33 12.09 4.42
CA ASP A 75 -19.42 11.07 3.38
C ASP A 75 -18.11 10.25 3.33
N ALA A 76 -16.93 10.86 3.51
CA ALA A 76 -15.67 10.10 3.58
C ALA A 76 -15.59 9.21 4.82
N PHE A 77 -16.06 9.68 5.97
CA PHE A 77 -16.14 8.89 7.19
C PHE A 77 -17.06 7.68 7.01
N GLU A 78 -18.24 7.87 6.42
CA GLU A 78 -19.18 6.77 6.16
C GLU A 78 -18.61 5.75 5.18
N ASN A 79 -17.94 6.18 4.10
CA ASN A 79 -17.41 5.29 3.06
C ASN A 79 -16.09 4.60 3.44
N LEU A 80 -15.27 5.17 4.33
CA LEU A 80 -13.91 4.68 4.66
C LEU A 80 -13.76 4.20 6.11
N SER A 81 -14.83 4.18 6.91
CA SER A 81 -14.78 3.62 8.26
C SER A 81 -14.51 2.10 8.21
N LYS A 82 -13.85 1.60 9.26
CA LYS A 82 -13.52 0.17 9.40
C LYS A 82 -14.74 -0.75 9.46
N GLU A 83 -15.91 -0.21 9.78
CA GLU A 83 -17.16 -0.95 9.93
C GLU A 83 -17.94 -1.04 8.59
N ASN A 84 -17.72 -0.09 7.68
CA ASN A 84 -18.43 -0.01 6.40
C ASN A 84 -17.58 -0.42 5.19
N GLY A 85 -16.26 -0.49 5.33
CA GLY A 85 -15.35 -1.09 4.35
C GLY A 85 -15.16 -2.57 4.66
N GLY A 86 -15.98 -3.44 4.05
CA GLY A 86 -16.08 -4.87 4.34
C GLY A 86 -14.81 -5.71 4.27
#